data_AF-A0A7C1ZU97-F1
#
_entry.id   AF-A0A7C1ZU97-F1
#
_cell.length_a   1.000
_cell.length_b   1.000
_cell.length_c   1.000
_cell.angle_alpha   90.00
_cell.angle_beta   90.00
_cell.angle_gamma   90.00
#
_symmetry.space_group_name_H-M   'P 1'
#
loop_
_entity.id
_entity.type
_entity.pdbx_description
1 polymer ?
#
loop_
_entity_poly.entity_id
_entity_poly.type
_entity_poly.pdbx_seq_one_letter_code
_entity_poly.pdbx_strand_id
1 'polypeptide(L)'
;MVGGYGRGNRYRWWYRTTGLPGWMRQSYPPMWQPFMGYPPTWYPEPSAEEELRLLEEEKKMLEDELKEIERRIEEVKKEIKEVK
;
A
#
# COMPACT_ATOMS: atom_id res chain seq x y z
N MET A 1 35.88 -8.36 39.28
CA MET A 1 34.60 -9.09 39.31
C MET A 1 33.60 -8.26 40.10
N VAL A 2 32.63 -7.64 39.44
CA VAL A 2 31.52 -6.93 40.10
C VAL A 2 30.25 -7.39 39.39
N GLY A 3 29.39 -8.07 40.15
CA GLY A 3 28.19 -8.72 39.65
C GLY A 3 27.13 -7.72 39.23
N GLY A 4 26.64 -7.85 38.00
CA GLY A 4 25.43 -7.19 37.51
C GLY A 4 24.23 -8.09 37.74
N TYR A 5 23.62 -8.01 38.91
CA TYR A 5 22.33 -8.64 39.19
C TYR A 5 21.22 -7.95 38.37
N GLY A 6 20.46 -8.75 37.59
CA GLY A 6 19.04 -8.48 37.37
C GLY A 6 18.60 -7.77 36.09
N ARG A 7 18.85 -8.35 34.91
CA ARG A 7 18.09 -8.01 33.67
C ARG A 7 17.19 -9.17 33.17
N GLY A 8 16.81 -10.10 34.06
CA GLY A 8 16.27 -11.40 33.65
C GLY A 8 14.76 -11.64 33.74
N ASN A 9 13.96 -10.79 34.39
CA ASN A 9 12.59 -11.19 34.77
C ASN A 9 11.42 -10.34 34.24
N ARG A 10 11.66 -9.15 33.67
CA ARG A 10 10.57 -8.31 33.13
C ARG A 10 10.26 -8.57 31.66
N TYR A 11 11.23 -9.07 30.89
CA TYR A 11 11.06 -9.34 29.46
C TYR A 11 10.43 -10.71 29.15
N ARG A 12 10.44 -11.66 30.11
CA ARG A 12 9.95 -13.03 29.87
C ARG A 12 8.42 -13.12 29.81
N TRP A 13 7.71 -12.27 30.55
CA TRP A 13 6.24 -12.18 30.45
C TRP A 13 5.82 -11.79 29.03
N TRP A 14 6.51 -10.80 28.47
CA TRP A 14 6.26 -10.33 27.12
C TRP A 14 6.59 -11.37 26.04
N TYR A 15 7.63 -12.19 26.27
CA TYR A 15 7.91 -13.33 25.38
C TYR A 15 6.79 -14.38 25.42
N ARG A 16 6.22 -14.66 26.59
CA ARG A 16 5.09 -15.61 26.70
C ARG A 16 3.81 -15.09 26.05
N THR A 17 3.57 -13.78 26.06
CA THR A 17 2.35 -13.19 25.48
C THR A 17 2.42 -12.98 23.97
N THR A 18 3.61 -12.83 23.39
CA THR A 18 3.76 -12.47 21.97
C THR A 18 4.72 -13.37 21.18
N GLY A 19 5.43 -14.29 21.83
CA GLY A 19 6.43 -15.16 21.20
C GLY A 19 7.72 -14.46 20.78
N LEU A 20 7.83 -13.13 20.95
CA LEU A 20 8.92 -12.34 20.41
C LEU A 20 9.90 -11.83 21.49
N PRO A 21 11.21 -12.02 21.30
CA PRO A 21 12.22 -11.47 22.20
C PRO A 21 12.25 -9.94 22.15
N GLY A 22 12.67 -9.30 23.25
CA GLY A 22 12.55 -7.85 23.44
C GLY A 22 13.19 -6.99 22.33
N TRP A 23 14.30 -7.45 21.75
CA TRP A 23 14.99 -6.76 20.65
C TRP A 23 14.12 -6.70 19.39
N MET A 24 13.44 -7.78 19.02
CA MET A 24 12.65 -7.87 17.80
C MET A 24 11.39 -6.99 17.85
N ARG A 25 10.87 -6.73 19.06
CA ARG A 25 9.75 -5.81 19.30
C ARG A 25 10.14 -4.35 19.11
N GLN A 26 11.40 -4.00 19.32
CA GLN A 26 11.91 -2.62 19.23
C GLN A 26 12.54 -2.33 17.86
N SER A 27 12.90 -3.37 17.10
CA SER A 27 13.53 -3.24 15.79
C SER A 27 12.56 -2.99 14.63
N TYR A 28 11.26 -3.27 14.80
CA TYR A 28 10.25 -2.97 13.78
C TYR A 28 9.45 -1.73 14.17
N PRO A 29 9.60 -0.60 13.44
CA PRO A 29 8.66 0.50 13.60
C PRO A 29 7.25 0.00 13.24
N PRO A 30 6.19 0.51 13.90
CA PRO A 30 4.82 0.18 13.52
C PRO A 30 4.63 0.49 12.03
N MET A 31 3.91 -0.36 11.29
CA MET A 31 3.68 -0.19 9.84
C MET A 31 2.99 1.15 9.48
N TRP A 32 2.38 1.81 10.47
CA TRP A 32 1.77 3.14 10.37
C TRP A 32 2.72 4.31 10.67
N GLN A 33 3.94 4.03 11.09
CA GLN A 33 4.96 5.06 11.27
C GLN A 33 5.79 5.17 10.00
N PRO A 34 5.90 6.36 9.40
CA PRO A 34 6.83 6.60 8.31
C PRO A 34 8.22 6.14 8.75
N PHE A 35 8.87 5.34 7.91
CA PHE A 35 10.21 4.85 8.16
C PHE A 35 11.14 6.06 8.37
N MET A 36 11.53 6.36 9.62
CA MET A 36 12.35 7.50 10.03
C MET A 36 13.82 7.42 9.55
N GLY A 37 14.05 6.90 8.35
CA GLY A 37 15.36 6.76 7.74
C GLY A 37 15.35 6.97 6.22
N TYR A 38 14.19 7.17 5.59
CA TYR A 38 14.13 7.63 4.21
C TYR A 38 14.02 9.15 4.20
N PRO A 39 14.90 9.87 3.49
CA PRO A 39 14.66 11.29 3.23
C PRO A 39 13.29 11.43 2.54
N PRO A 40 12.51 12.48 2.83
CA PRO A 40 11.29 12.75 2.08
C PRO A 40 11.66 12.71 0.61
N THR A 41 11.06 11.78 -0.12
CA THR A 41 11.35 11.57 -1.53
C THR A 41 11.05 12.88 -2.24
N TRP A 42 12.10 13.60 -2.61
CA TRP A 42 12.04 14.86 -3.33
C TRP A 42 11.72 14.56 -4.79
N TYR A 43 10.50 14.09 -5.04
CA TYR A 43 9.98 14.00 -6.40
C TYR A 43 9.68 15.43 -6.84
N PRO A 44 10.28 15.91 -7.95
CA PRO A 44 9.85 17.18 -8.54
C PRO A 44 8.37 17.06 -8.90
N GLU A 45 7.57 18.04 -8.49
CA GLU A 45 6.19 18.14 -8.97
C GLU A 45 6.22 18.31 -10.50
N PRO A 46 5.33 17.62 -11.25
CA PRO A 46 5.26 17.76 -12.69
C PRO A 46 4.96 19.22 -13.07
N SER A 47 5.51 19.67 -14.19
CA SER A 47 5.14 20.99 -14.72
C SER A 47 3.67 20.99 -15.18
N ALA A 48 3.01 22.15 -15.18
CA ALA A 48 1.61 22.25 -15.59
C ALA A 48 1.35 21.72 -17.02
N GLU A 49 2.33 21.85 -17.93
CA GLU A 49 2.25 21.31 -19.30
C GLU A 49 2.35 19.78 -19.31
N GLU A 50 3.20 19.23 -18.46
CA GLU A 50 3.36 17.78 -18.31
C GLU A 50 2.14 17.14 -17.66
N GLU A 51 1.59 17.77 -16.62
CA GLU A 51 0.34 17.35 -15.98
C GLU A 51 -0.81 17.35 -17.00
N LEU A 52 -0.96 18.41 -17.80
CA LEU A 52 -1.99 18.48 -18.83
C LEU A 52 -1.85 17.34 -19.85
N ARG A 53 -0.63 17.05 -20.33
CA ARG A 53 -0.38 15.94 -21.26
C ARG A 53 -0.77 14.59 -20.65
N LEU A 54 -0.38 14.36 -19.40
CA LEU A 54 -0.72 13.12 -18.69
C LEU A 54 -2.23 12.94 -18.52
N LEU A 55 -2.94 14.03 -18.17
CA LEU A 55 -4.40 14.01 -18.02
C LEU A 55 -5.11 13.77 -19.37
N GLU A 56 -4.62 14.33 -20.46
CA GLU A 56 -5.16 14.07 -21.81
C GLU A 56 -4.96 12.61 -22.24
N GLU A 57 -3.79 12.04 -21.96
CA GLU A 57 -3.51 10.62 -22.21
C GLU A 57 -4.42 9.71 -21.36
N GLU A 58 -4.55 10.01 -20.07
CA GLU A 58 -5.43 9.27 -19.16
C GLU A 58 -6.89 9.33 -19.62
N LYS A 59 -7.37 10.52 -19.98
CA LYS A 59 -8.72 10.70 -20.53
C LYS A 59 -8.95 9.82 -21.75
N LYS A 60 -7.99 9.77 -22.70
CA LYS A 60 -8.11 8.96 -23.91
C LYS A 60 -8.19 7.48 -23.59
N MET A 61 -7.36 6.99 -22.68
CA MET A 61 -7.40 5.60 -22.22
C MET A 61 -8.75 5.24 -21.62
N LEU A 62 -9.29 6.10 -20.74
CA LEU A 62 -10.59 5.92 -20.13
C LEU A 62 -11.74 5.94 -21.14
N GLU A 63 -11.67 6.80 -22.16
CA GLU A 63 -12.67 6.81 -23.24
C GLU A 63 -12.69 5.50 -24.04
N ASP A 64 -11.52 4.90 -24.27
CA ASP A 64 -11.43 3.63 -25.00
C ASP A 64 -11.90 2.45 -24.12
N GLU A 65 -11.57 2.44 -22.82
CA GLU A 65 -12.12 1.47 -21.87
C GLU A 65 -13.65 1.58 -21.76
N LEU A 66 -14.20 2.79 -21.73
CA LEU A 66 -15.65 3.00 -21.71
C LEU A 66 -16.34 2.40 -22.93
N LYS A 67 -15.79 2.58 -24.13
CA LYS A 67 -16.35 1.99 -25.36
C LYS A 67 -16.34 0.47 -25.33
N GLU A 68 -15.29 -0.14 -24.76
CA GLU A 68 -15.22 -1.59 -24.60
C GLU A 68 -16.30 -2.09 -23.64
N ILE A 69 -16.46 -1.42 -22.49
CA ILE A 69 -17.49 -1.74 -21.50
C ILE A 69 -18.89 -1.61 -22.14
N GLU A 70 -19.16 -0.54 -22.87
CA GLU A 70 -20.44 -0.33 -23.57
C GLU A 70 -20.73 -1.47 -24.56
N ARG A 71 -19.74 -1.85 -25.37
CA ARG A 71 -19.86 -2.99 -26.29
C ARG A 71 -20.21 -4.28 -25.55
N ARG A 72 -19.53 -4.55 -24.43
CA ARG A 72 -19.78 -5.76 -23.63
C ARG A 72 -21.18 -5.75 -23.03
N ILE A 73 -21.66 -4.59 -22.59
CA ILE A 73 -23.04 -4.43 -22.10
C ILE A 73 -24.05 -4.76 -23.20
N GLU A 74 -23.81 -4.30 -24.44
CA GLU A 74 -24.70 -4.60 -25.56
C GLU A 74 -24.73 -6.09 -25.91
N GLU A 75 -23.56 -6.75 -25.94
CA GLU A 75 -23.46 -8.20 -26.15
C GLU A 75 -24.26 -8.97 -25.09
N VAL A 76 -24.03 -8.66 -23.81
CA VAL A 76 -24.73 -9.32 -22.70
C VAL A 76 -26.25 -9.05 -22.76
N LYS A 77 -26.68 -7.84 -23.14
CA LYS A 77 -28.10 -7.54 -23.35
C LYS A 77 -28.73 -8.39 -24.45
N LYS A 78 -27.99 -8.65 -25.55
CA LYS A 78 -28.46 -9.52 -26.63
C LYS A 78 -28.57 -10.97 -26.16
N GLU A 79 -27.55 -11.49 -25.47
CA GLU A 79 -27.57 -12.84 -24.88
C GLU A 79 -28.77 -13.04 -23.94
N ILE A 80 -29.06 -12.08 -23.06
CA ILE A 80 -30.22 -12.14 -22.14
C ILE A 80 -31.55 -12.17 -22.92
N LYS A 81 -31.63 -11.49 -24.07
CA LYS A 81 -32.84 -11.43 -24.90
C LYS A 81 -33.05 -12.70 -25.71
N GLU A 82 -31.98 -13.37 -26.15
CA GLU A 82 -32.05 -14.63 -26.90
C GLU A 82 -32.32 -15.85 -26.01
N VAL A 83 -31.95 -15.78 -24.73
CA VAL A 83 -32.23 -16.81 -23.72
C VAL A 83 -33.67 -16.74 -23.18
N LYS A 84 -34.39 -15.63 -23.39
CA LYS A 84 -35.79 -15.43 -23.00
C LYS A 84 -36.75 -15.78 -24.13
#